data_AF-A0AAN8PGN6-F1
#
_entry.id   AF-A0AAN8PGN6-F1
#
_cell.length_a   1.000
_cell.length_b   1.000
_cell.length_c   1.000
_cell.angle_alpha   90.00
_cell.angle_beta   90.00
_cell.angle_gamma   90.00
#
_symmetry.space_group_name_H-M   'P 1'
#
loop_
_entity.id
_entity.type
_entity.pdbx_description
1 polymer ?
#
loop_
_entity_poly.entity_id
_entity_poly.type
_entity_poly.pdbx_seq_one_letter_code
_entity_poly.pdbx_strand_id
1 'polypeptide(L)'
;MRCRDSDLVPKGLVLDSPVKSPSAYRILLQASKCLVRERIQHYRNEKHRIFAKSEIERQKLHDTLSDEDYSSLRNIQTKSNLKVDEEIKTRQTKKYKSLKAQKTKETTSSTSSNARDEFLSKTVVNLSNRPLTDEQINLLSRGLKYAPTTKPRNHDEYIVNIEKGLRQLAPDGKIDYIRHQIADLIAKSTPQPSNISRLEGEALKELKEDKNITIVQADKGKSTVIMDKDDYHLTVSGG
;
A
#
# COMPACT_ATOMS: atom_id res chain seq x y z
N MET A 1 8.57 21.17 -13.42
CA MET A 1 7.79 22.41 -13.66
C MET A 1 6.41 22.30 -13.02
N ARG A 2 5.51 21.46 -13.55
CA ARG A 2 4.11 21.33 -13.08
C ARG A 2 3.90 21.19 -11.56
N CYS A 3 4.76 20.44 -10.86
CA CYS A 3 4.65 20.30 -9.40
C CYS A 3 4.95 21.59 -8.63
N ARG A 4 5.93 22.38 -9.07
CA ARG A 4 6.27 23.67 -8.45
C ARG A 4 5.12 24.66 -8.59
N ASP A 5 4.55 24.73 -9.80
CA ASP A 5 3.53 25.74 -10.13
C ASP A 5 2.15 25.38 -9.52
N SER A 6 1.94 24.11 -9.14
CA SER A 6 0.73 23.64 -8.43
C SER A 6 0.96 23.40 -6.93
N ASP A 7 2.07 23.89 -6.38
CA ASP A 7 2.40 23.78 -4.96
C ASP A 7 2.37 22.32 -4.44
N LEU A 8 2.87 21.41 -5.27
CA LEU A 8 2.98 19.97 -5.01
C LEU A 8 4.43 19.58 -4.73
N VAL A 9 4.64 18.84 -3.65
CA VAL A 9 5.93 18.23 -3.33
C VAL A 9 5.89 16.74 -3.71
N PRO A 10 6.78 16.25 -4.58
CA PRO A 10 6.88 14.81 -4.87
C PRO A 10 7.27 14.01 -3.61
N LYS A 11 6.72 12.81 -3.43
CA LYS A 11 6.96 11.96 -2.23
C LYS A 11 8.43 11.81 -1.83
N GLY A 12 9.34 11.65 -2.79
CA GLY A 12 10.77 11.51 -2.51
C GLY A 12 11.50 12.80 -2.10
N LEU A 13 10.79 13.92 -1.98
CA LEU A 13 11.30 15.21 -1.48
C LEU A 13 10.49 15.71 -0.28
N VAL A 14 9.53 14.92 0.20
CA VAL A 14 8.78 15.23 1.42
C VAL A 14 9.66 14.88 2.61
N LEU A 15 9.86 15.84 3.50
CA LEU A 15 10.56 15.64 4.76
C LEU A 15 9.56 15.34 5.87
N ASP A 16 9.87 14.38 6.75
CA ASP A 16 9.08 14.05 7.94
C ASP A 16 9.86 14.38 9.22
N SER A 17 9.12 14.60 10.31
CA SER A 17 9.68 14.88 11.64
C SER A 17 8.91 14.10 12.70
N PRO A 18 9.61 13.63 13.75
CA PRO A 18 8.97 13.05 14.94
C PRO A 18 8.11 14.06 15.71
N VAL A 19 8.38 15.37 15.57
CA VAL A 19 7.63 16.42 16.27
C VAL A 19 6.41 16.81 15.46
N LYS A 20 5.22 16.45 15.94
CA LYS A 20 3.93 16.78 15.29
C LYS A 20 3.39 18.13 15.77
N SER A 21 4.14 19.21 15.51
CA SER A 21 3.70 20.58 15.79
C SER A 21 3.39 21.37 14.50
N PRO A 22 2.45 22.34 14.53
CA PRO A 22 2.18 23.19 13.37
C PRO A 22 3.40 24.02 12.90
N SER A 23 4.30 24.34 13.82
CA SER A 23 5.56 25.03 13.49
C SER A 23 6.52 24.11 12.73
N ALA A 24 6.72 22.88 13.23
CA ALA A 24 7.55 21.88 12.57
C ALA A 24 7.03 21.57 11.16
N TYR A 25 5.71 21.44 10.98
CA TYR A 25 5.11 21.22 9.67
C TYR A 25 5.43 22.36 8.67
N ARG A 26 5.30 23.62 9.07
CA ARG A 26 5.60 24.77 8.20
C ARG A 26 7.06 24.80 7.76
N ILE A 27 7.99 24.54 8.69
CA ILE A 27 9.43 24.49 8.41
C ILE A 27 9.73 23.39 7.40
N LEU A 28 9.24 22.17 7.64
CA LEU A 28 9.47 21.03 6.75
C LEU A 28 8.84 21.22 5.37
N LEU A 29 7.62 21.79 5.32
CA LEU A 29 6.96 22.10 4.05
C LEU A 29 7.78 23.10 3.23
N GLN A 30 8.29 24.16 3.88
CA GLN A 30 9.11 25.15 3.21
C GLN A 30 10.43 24.56 2.71
N ALA A 31 11.12 23.78 3.55
CA ALA A 31 12.34 23.08 3.17
C ALA A 31 12.11 22.14 1.99
N SER A 32 11.02 21.37 2.01
CA SER A 32 10.62 20.46 0.92
C SER A 32 10.38 21.22 -0.39
N LYS A 33 9.72 22.39 -0.34
CA LYS A 33 9.53 23.27 -1.50
C LYS A 33 10.86 23.82 -2.03
N CYS A 34 11.79 24.18 -1.15
CA CYS A 34 13.15 24.61 -1.55
C CYS A 34 13.89 23.48 -2.28
N LEU A 35 13.85 22.24 -1.77
CA LEU A 35 14.45 21.08 -2.44
C LEU A 35 13.88 20.83 -3.84
N VAL A 36 12.56 21.06 -4.04
CA VAL A 36 11.96 20.99 -5.38
C VAL A 36 12.57 22.02 -6.33
N ARG A 37 12.82 23.25 -5.86
CA ARG A 37 13.43 24.31 -6.68
C ARG A 37 14.89 24.00 -7.00
N GLU A 38 15.67 23.60 -6.00
CA GLU A 38 17.07 23.21 -6.17
C GLU A 38 17.21 22.05 -7.16
N ARG A 39 16.35 21.03 -7.03
CA ARG A 39 16.35 19.90 -7.96
C ARG A 39 16.03 20.32 -9.40
N ILE A 40 15.10 21.26 -9.60
CA ILE A 40 14.82 21.82 -10.93
C ILE A 40 16.05 22.55 -11.48
N GLN A 41 16.73 23.34 -10.64
CA GLN A 41 17.90 24.09 -11.06
C GLN A 41 19.07 23.16 -11.41
N HIS A 42 19.34 22.16 -10.57
CA HIS A 42 20.36 21.15 -10.80
C HIS A 42 20.17 20.46 -12.16
N TYR A 43 18.97 19.97 -12.46
CA TYR A 43 18.72 19.32 -13.75
C TYR A 43 18.77 20.27 -14.95
N ARG A 44 18.46 21.57 -14.76
CA ARG A 44 18.64 22.57 -15.84
C ARG A 44 20.11 22.76 -16.16
N ASN A 45 20.93 22.92 -15.13
CA ASN A 45 22.37 23.08 -15.29
C ASN A 45 22.97 21.82 -15.93
N GLU A 46 22.59 20.63 -15.46
CA GLU A 46 23.04 19.36 -16.05
C GLU A 46 22.60 19.20 -17.50
N LYS A 47 21.34 19.51 -17.82
CA LYS A 47 20.86 19.52 -19.21
C LYS A 47 21.71 20.44 -20.08
N HIS A 48 21.97 21.66 -19.61
CA HIS A 48 22.77 22.63 -20.35
C HIS A 48 24.21 22.13 -20.57
N ARG A 49 24.84 21.56 -19.53
CA ARG A 49 26.17 20.96 -19.58
C ARG A 49 26.25 19.83 -20.61
N ILE A 50 25.29 18.89 -20.58
CA ILE A 50 25.25 17.77 -21.51
C ILE A 50 25.00 18.27 -22.94
N PHE A 51 24.10 19.24 -23.12
CA PHE A 51 23.81 19.82 -24.42
C PHE A 51 25.05 20.51 -25.03
N ALA A 52 25.76 21.31 -24.25
CA ALA A 52 26.98 21.97 -24.71
C ALA A 52 28.06 20.96 -25.14
N LYS A 53 28.26 19.89 -24.37
CA LYS A 53 29.18 18.80 -24.74
C LYS A 53 28.73 18.08 -26.02
N SER A 54 27.44 17.79 -26.12
CA SER A 54 26.87 17.13 -27.29
C SER A 54 27.02 17.99 -28.55
N GLU A 55 26.88 19.31 -28.45
CA GLU A 55 27.08 20.23 -29.58
C GLU A 55 28.53 20.25 -30.06
N ILE A 56 29.50 20.25 -29.14
CA ILE A 56 30.93 20.18 -29.51
C ILE A 56 31.23 18.90 -30.29
N GLU A 57 30.80 17.75 -29.79
CA GLU A 57 31.00 16.47 -30.50
C GLU A 57 30.22 16.41 -31.82
N ARG A 58 29.02 17.02 -31.85
CA ARG A 58 28.19 17.11 -33.04
C ARG A 58 28.86 17.96 -34.13
N GLN A 59 29.56 19.03 -33.76
CA GLN A 59 30.33 19.86 -34.69
C GLN A 59 31.52 19.09 -35.26
N LYS A 60 32.29 18.40 -34.41
CA LYS A 60 33.40 17.55 -34.88
C LYS A 60 32.93 16.48 -35.87
N LEU A 61 31.78 15.87 -35.60
CA LEU A 61 31.19 14.86 -36.50
C LEU A 61 30.78 15.48 -37.84
N HIS A 62 30.19 16.68 -37.82
CA HIS A 62 29.85 17.44 -39.02
C HIS A 62 31.09 17.79 -39.84
N ASP A 63 32.19 18.19 -39.19
CA ASP A 63 33.43 18.55 -39.87
C ASP A 63 34.15 17.33 -40.50
N THR A 64 33.76 16.10 -40.12
CA THR A 64 34.39 14.85 -40.58
C THR A 64 33.56 14.09 -41.63
N LEU A 65 32.23 14.24 -41.62
CA LEU A 65 31.31 13.53 -42.52
C LEU A 65 30.86 14.40 -43.69
N SER A 66 30.40 13.76 -44.76
CA SER A 66 29.64 14.42 -45.83
C SER A 66 28.29 14.94 -45.29
N ASP A 67 27.83 16.07 -45.81
CA ASP A 67 26.57 16.72 -45.41
C ASP A 67 25.35 15.78 -45.55
N GLU A 68 25.38 14.88 -46.53
CA GLU A 68 24.30 13.96 -46.85
C GLU A 68 24.19 12.79 -45.84
N ASP A 69 25.35 12.23 -45.45
CA ASP A 69 25.44 11.20 -44.40
C ASP A 69 25.10 11.78 -43.03
N TYR A 70 25.59 12.99 -42.76
CA TYR A 70 25.31 13.71 -41.52
C TYR A 70 23.81 14.01 -41.37
N SER A 71 23.16 14.47 -42.44
CA SER A 71 21.72 14.73 -42.46
C SER A 71 20.90 13.46 -42.24
N SER A 72 21.32 12.35 -42.84
CA SER A 72 20.69 11.03 -42.66
C SER A 72 20.79 10.55 -41.21
N LEU A 73 21.98 10.65 -40.59
CA LEU A 73 22.18 10.31 -39.18
C LEU A 73 21.35 11.19 -38.25
N ARG A 74 21.30 12.50 -38.50
CA ARG A 74 20.50 13.45 -37.70
C ARG A 74 19.01 13.12 -37.79
N ASN A 75 18.51 12.73 -38.96
CA ASN A 75 17.11 12.33 -39.14
C ASN A 75 16.77 11.06 -38.34
N ILE A 76 17.67 10.07 -38.34
CA ILE A 76 17.52 8.85 -37.53
C ILE A 76 17.51 9.19 -36.04
N GLN A 77 18.46 10.00 -35.58
CA GLN A 77 18.56 10.44 -34.19
C GLN A 77 17.31 11.21 -33.75
N THR A 78 16.80 12.11 -34.59
CA THR A 78 15.61 12.91 -34.27
C THR A 78 14.37 12.02 -34.15
N LYS A 79 14.17 11.06 -35.06
CA LYS A 79 13.08 10.09 -34.98
C LYS A 79 13.15 9.24 -33.70
N SER A 80 14.34 8.77 -33.33
CA SER A 80 14.54 8.01 -32.09
C SER A 80 14.22 8.85 -30.85
N ASN A 81 14.76 10.07 -30.78
CA ASN A 81 14.56 10.99 -29.66
C ASN A 81 13.08 11.36 -29.46
N LEU A 82 12.35 11.59 -30.55
CA LEU A 82 10.91 11.92 -30.49
C LEU A 82 10.09 10.82 -29.80
N LYS A 83 10.39 9.55 -30.08
CA LYS A 83 9.71 8.42 -29.45
C LYS A 83 9.98 8.38 -27.94
N VAL A 84 11.25 8.50 -27.56
CA VAL A 84 11.66 8.51 -26.15
C VAL A 84 11.06 9.71 -25.40
N ASP A 85 11.01 10.88 -26.03
CA ASP A 85 10.43 12.09 -25.44
C ASP A 85 8.93 11.94 -25.17
N GLU A 86 8.17 11.38 -26.10
CA GLU A 86 6.74 11.11 -25.89
C GLU A 86 6.50 10.06 -24.81
N GLU A 87 7.30 8.99 -24.74
CA GLU A 87 7.24 8.00 -23.66
C GLU A 87 7.54 8.61 -22.27
N ILE A 88 8.57 9.45 -22.18
CA ILE A 88 8.92 10.15 -20.93
C ILE A 88 7.80 11.12 -20.54
N LYS A 89 7.28 11.89 -21.49
CA LYS A 89 6.20 12.87 -21.28
C LYS A 89 4.91 12.20 -20.82
N THR A 90 4.49 11.12 -21.47
CA THR A 90 3.31 10.34 -21.06
C THR A 90 3.48 9.74 -19.66
N ARG A 91 4.66 9.20 -19.33
CA ARG A 91 4.97 8.70 -17.98
C ARG A 91 4.92 9.79 -16.92
N GLN A 92 5.55 10.94 -17.17
CA GLN A 92 5.59 12.05 -16.21
C GLN A 92 4.22 12.72 -16.02
N THR A 93 3.43 12.83 -17.09
CA THR A 93 2.05 13.35 -17.01
C THR A 93 1.13 12.43 -16.22
N LYS A 94 1.21 11.10 -16.40
CA LYS A 94 0.50 10.12 -15.57
C LYS A 94 0.87 10.27 -14.09
N LYS A 95 2.18 10.34 -13.78
CA LYS A 95 2.67 10.54 -12.42
C LYS A 95 2.15 11.84 -11.78
N TYR A 96 2.15 12.94 -12.53
CA TYR A 96 1.61 14.22 -12.07
C TYR A 96 0.11 14.15 -11.79
N LYS A 97 -0.69 13.54 -12.68
CA LYS A 97 -2.14 13.37 -12.45
C LYS A 97 -2.43 12.55 -11.19
N SER A 98 -1.68 11.47 -10.97
CA SER A 98 -1.81 10.64 -9.75
C SER A 98 -1.48 11.43 -8.47
N LEU A 99 -0.40 12.21 -8.47
CA LEU A 99 -0.04 13.08 -7.34
C LEU A 99 -1.13 14.12 -7.03
N LYS A 100 -1.70 14.74 -8.06
CA LYS A 100 -2.79 15.71 -7.89
C LYS A 100 -4.03 15.06 -7.27
N ALA A 101 -4.42 13.87 -7.75
CA ALA A 101 -5.57 13.13 -7.22
C ALA A 101 -5.38 12.70 -5.75
N GLN A 102 -4.17 12.33 -5.35
CA GLN A 102 -3.86 11.98 -3.95
C GLN A 102 -4.00 13.19 -3.02
N LYS A 103 -3.47 14.36 -3.41
CA LYS A 103 -3.62 15.58 -2.61
C LYS A 103 -5.09 16.01 -2.49
N THR A 104 -5.89 15.86 -3.56
CA THR A 104 -7.34 16.12 -3.49
C THR A 104 -8.03 15.21 -2.46
N LYS A 105 -7.67 13.92 -2.41
CA LYS A 105 -8.20 12.98 -1.41
C LYS A 105 -7.79 13.35 0.02
N GLU A 106 -6.55 13.77 0.23
CA GLU A 106 -6.03 14.21 1.53
C GLU A 106 -6.71 15.50 2.03
N THR A 107 -7.02 16.45 1.13
CA THR A 107 -7.76 17.69 1.49
C THR A 107 -9.25 17.45 1.76
N THR A 108 -9.85 16.40 1.17
CA THR A 108 -11.26 16.02 1.45
C THR A 108 -11.44 15.15 2.70
N SER A 109 -10.37 14.80 3.42
CA SER A 109 -10.42 14.04 4.68
C SER A 109 -11.09 14.79 5.83
N SER A 110 -11.39 16.08 5.67
CA SER A 110 -12.13 16.89 6.64
C SER A 110 -13.66 16.83 6.44
N THR A 111 -14.16 16.08 5.45
CA THR A 111 -15.61 15.97 5.13
C THR A 111 -16.02 14.50 4.86
N SER A 112 -15.30 13.55 5.45
CA SER A 112 -15.39 12.11 5.12
C SER A 112 -16.40 11.29 5.93
N SER A 113 -17.27 11.89 6.74
CA SER A 113 -18.31 11.14 7.45
C SER A 113 -19.29 10.52 6.45
N ASN A 114 -19.88 11.32 5.56
CA ASN A 114 -21.02 10.88 4.75
C ASN A 114 -20.73 9.67 3.85
N ALA A 115 -19.58 9.61 3.17
CA ALA A 115 -19.28 8.50 2.25
C ALA A 115 -18.85 7.21 2.96
N ARG A 116 -18.23 7.32 4.15
CA ARG A 116 -17.86 6.16 4.97
C ARG A 116 -19.10 5.61 5.67
N ASP A 117 -19.95 6.48 6.20
CA ASP A 117 -21.20 6.11 6.84
C ASP A 117 -22.17 5.47 5.82
N GLU A 118 -22.20 5.97 4.58
CA GLU A 118 -22.97 5.34 3.49
C GLU A 118 -22.43 3.96 3.10
N PHE A 119 -21.11 3.74 3.13
CA PHE A 119 -20.51 2.43 2.85
C PHE A 119 -20.75 1.44 3.99
N LEU A 120 -20.58 1.87 5.24
CA LEU A 120 -20.77 1.04 6.42
C LEU A 120 -22.24 0.64 6.58
N SER A 121 -23.18 1.57 6.38
CA SER A 121 -24.64 1.29 6.43
C SER A 121 -25.11 0.33 5.33
N LYS A 122 -24.48 0.32 4.15
CA LYS A 122 -24.78 -0.67 3.09
C LYS A 122 -24.18 -2.05 3.38
N THR A 123 -23.07 -2.11 4.12
CA THR A 123 -22.30 -3.34 4.32
C THR A 123 -22.64 -4.04 5.64
N VAL A 124 -23.07 -3.28 6.66
CA VAL A 124 -23.45 -3.80 7.98
C VAL A 124 -24.85 -3.28 8.29
N VAL A 125 -25.82 -4.19 8.31
CA VAL A 125 -27.22 -3.87 8.62
C VAL A 125 -27.53 -4.46 9.99
N ASN A 126 -27.75 -3.59 10.96
CA ASN A 126 -28.18 -3.99 12.28
C ASN A 126 -29.71 -3.97 12.37
N LEU A 127 -30.32 -5.15 12.48
CA LEU A 127 -31.76 -5.33 12.72
C LEU A 127 -32.04 -5.77 14.17
N SER A 128 -30.99 -5.97 14.98
CA SER A 128 -31.14 -6.31 16.39
C SER A 128 -31.39 -5.07 17.26
N ASN A 129 -31.97 -5.28 18.44
CA ASN A 129 -32.16 -4.22 19.42
C ASN A 129 -30.86 -3.80 20.15
N ARG A 130 -29.75 -4.49 19.87
CA ARG A 130 -28.44 -4.22 20.48
C ARG A 130 -27.68 -3.15 19.67
N PRO A 131 -27.21 -2.05 20.30
CA PRO A 131 -26.33 -1.10 19.62
C PRO A 131 -24.94 -1.73 19.40
N LEU A 132 -24.35 -1.47 18.23
CA LEU A 132 -23.00 -1.92 17.90
C LEU A 132 -21.99 -0.80 18.09
N THR A 133 -20.80 -1.14 18.54
CA THR A 133 -19.68 -0.18 18.60
C THR A 133 -19.05 0.03 17.23
N ASP A 134 -18.30 1.13 17.07
CA ASP A 134 -17.61 1.43 15.81
C ASP A 134 -16.59 0.33 15.45
N GLU A 135 -15.97 -0.30 16.43
CA GLU A 135 -15.04 -1.42 16.24
C GLU A 135 -15.77 -2.67 15.76
N GLN A 136 -16.97 -2.96 16.28
CA GLN A 136 -17.81 -4.07 15.83
C GLN A 136 -18.29 -3.84 14.39
N ILE A 137 -18.73 -2.62 14.07
CA ILE A 137 -19.14 -2.25 12.71
C ILE A 137 -17.96 -2.37 11.74
N ASN A 138 -16.79 -1.85 12.10
CA ASN A 138 -15.59 -1.95 11.27
C ASN A 138 -15.16 -3.41 11.05
N LEU A 139 -15.20 -4.24 12.08
CA LEU A 139 -14.92 -5.67 11.99
C LEU A 139 -15.89 -6.38 11.04
N LEU A 140 -17.20 -6.18 11.22
CA LEU A 140 -18.25 -6.83 10.41
C LEU A 140 -18.29 -6.32 8.97
N SER A 141 -17.85 -5.08 8.72
CA SER A 141 -17.72 -4.52 7.37
C SER A 141 -16.68 -5.25 6.50
N ARG A 142 -15.74 -5.99 7.11
CA ARG A 142 -14.76 -6.83 6.38
C ARG A 142 -15.39 -8.11 5.83
N GLY A 143 -16.59 -8.45 6.33
CA GLY A 143 -17.41 -9.58 5.88
C GLY A 143 -17.05 -10.92 6.53
N LEU A 144 -18.00 -11.85 6.54
CA LEU A 144 -17.85 -13.16 7.22
C LEU A 144 -16.81 -14.11 6.58
N LYS A 145 -16.31 -13.80 5.37
CA LYS A 145 -15.19 -14.55 4.75
C LYS A 145 -13.81 -14.07 5.22
N TYR A 146 -13.77 -13.04 6.06
CA TYR A 146 -12.54 -12.50 6.61
C TYR A 146 -11.98 -13.42 7.70
N ALA A 147 -10.72 -13.84 7.55
CA ALA A 147 -10.04 -14.71 8.51
C ALA A 147 -9.04 -13.90 9.33
N PRO A 148 -9.27 -13.70 10.64
CA PRO A 148 -8.27 -13.12 11.54
C PRO A 148 -6.99 -13.95 11.56
N THR A 149 -5.82 -13.29 11.51
CA THR A 149 -4.53 -13.96 11.65
C THR A 149 -4.45 -14.59 13.04
N THR A 150 -4.24 -15.91 13.10
CA THR A 150 -4.03 -16.61 14.37
C THR A 150 -2.74 -16.13 15.02
N LYS A 151 -2.68 -16.17 16.36
CA LYS A 151 -1.45 -15.84 17.07
C LYS A 151 -0.31 -16.75 16.59
N PRO A 152 0.92 -16.23 16.44
CA PRO A 152 2.06 -17.06 16.08
C PRO A 152 2.17 -18.21 17.09
N ARG A 153 2.21 -19.43 16.58
CA ARG A 153 2.31 -20.64 17.40
C ARG A 153 3.72 -20.71 17.97
N ASN A 154 3.86 -21.06 19.24
CA ASN A 154 5.17 -21.25 19.85
C ASN A 154 5.92 -22.37 19.11
N HIS A 155 7.13 -22.09 18.63
CA HIS A 155 7.92 -23.05 17.85
C HIS A 155 8.37 -24.26 18.68
N ASP A 156 8.34 -24.17 20.01
CA ASP A 156 8.77 -25.23 20.93
C ASP A 156 8.05 -26.56 20.69
N GLU A 157 6.73 -26.53 20.46
CA GLU A 157 5.94 -27.74 20.19
C GLU A 157 6.35 -28.41 18.87
N TYR A 158 6.65 -27.60 17.84
CA TYR A 158 7.16 -28.10 16.56
C TYR A 158 8.55 -28.71 16.73
N ILE A 159 9.45 -28.03 17.46
CA ILE A 159 10.81 -28.50 17.69
C ILE A 159 10.78 -29.85 18.41
N VAL A 160 9.98 -29.99 19.48
CA VAL A 160 9.83 -31.25 20.23
C VAL A 160 9.31 -32.38 19.33
N ASN A 161 8.26 -32.11 18.56
CA ASN A 161 7.66 -33.11 17.68
C ASN A 161 8.61 -33.54 16.54
N ILE A 162 9.32 -32.58 15.94
CA ILE A 162 10.28 -32.85 14.88
C ILE A 162 11.49 -33.59 15.43
N GLU A 163 12.06 -33.18 16.57
CA GLU A 163 13.20 -33.86 17.21
C GLU A 163 12.85 -35.30 17.60
N LYS A 164 11.63 -35.55 18.07
CA LYS A 164 11.13 -36.91 18.34
C LYS A 164 11.06 -37.74 17.06
N GLY A 165 10.57 -37.18 15.95
CA GLY A 165 10.53 -37.85 14.65
C GLY A 165 11.91 -38.13 14.07
N LEU A 166 12.86 -37.20 14.21
CA LEU A 166 14.24 -37.35 13.73
C LEU A 166 14.97 -38.49 14.43
N ARG A 167 14.80 -38.63 15.75
CA ARG A 167 15.37 -39.75 16.52
C ARG A 167 14.81 -41.12 16.12
N GLN A 168 13.60 -41.18 15.58
CA GLN A 168 12.97 -42.43 15.14
C GLN A 168 13.33 -42.82 13.71
N LEU A 169 13.71 -41.86 12.86
CA LEU A 169 13.77 -42.07 11.41
C LEU A 169 15.17 -41.98 10.80
N ALA A 170 16.10 -41.23 11.41
CA ALA A 170 17.37 -40.89 10.77
C ALA A 170 18.58 -41.62 11.39
N PRO A 171 19.52 -42.14 10.58
CA PRO A 171 20.83 -42.58 11.06
C PRO A 171 21.67 -41.38 11.52
N ASP A 172 22.44 -41.57 12.59
CA ASP A 172 23.05 -40.52 13.43
C ASP A 172 23.83 -39.44 12.66
N GLY A 173 24.41 -39.77 11.50
CA GLY A 173 25.24 -38.83 10.71
C GLY A 173 24.48 -37.72 9.97
N LYS A 174 23.15 -37.79 9.80
CA LYS A 174 22.36 -36.75 9.07
C LYS A 174 21.48 -35.89 9.97
N ILE A 175 21.37 -36.24 11.26
CA ILE A 175 20.47 -35.57 12.20
C ILE A 175 20.89 -34.11 12.42
N ASP A 176 22.19 -33.87 12.60
CA ASP A 176 22.70 -32.51 12.85
C ASP A 176 22.53 -31.57 11.66
N TYR A 177 22.69 -32.09 10.44
CA TYR A 177 22.41 -31.34 9.23
C TYR A 177 20.93 -30.93 9.14
N ILE A 178 20.01 -31.83 9.49
CA ILE A 178 18.56 -31.54 9.47
C ILE A 178 18.20 -30.57 10.59
N ARG A 179 18.77 -30.71 11.80
CA ARG A 179 18.60 -29.74 12.90
C ARG A 179 19.02 -28.33 12.46
N HIS A 180 20.17 -28.22 11.80
CA HIS A 180 20.66 -26.95 11.29
C HIS A 180 19.71 -26.33 10.25
N GLN A 181 19.20 -27.13 9.30
CA GLN A 181 18.22 -26.65 8.32
C GLN A 181 16.90 -26.21 8.96
N ILE A 182 16.41 -26.91 9.99
CA ILE A 182 15.19 -26.52 10.70
C ILE A 182 15.39 -25.21 11.45
N ALA A 183 16.55 -25.04 12.12
CA ALA A 183 16.89 -23.79 12.79
C ALA A 183 16.92 -22.61 11.81
N ASP A 184 17.52 -22.80 10.64
CA ASP A 184 17.54 -21.83 9.55
C ASP A 184 16.14 -21.49 9.03
N LEU A 185 15.27 -22.49 8.88
CA LEU A 185 13.88 -22.29 8.43
C LEU A 185 13.06 -21.50 9.46
N ILE A 186 13.22 -21.81 10.75
CA ILE A 186 12.55 -21.09 11.84
C ILE A 186 13.05 -19.65 11.88
N ALA A 187 14.36 -19.43 11.77
CA ALA A 187 14.96 -18.09 11.76
C ALA A 187 14.51 -17.24 10.55
N LYS A 188 14.28 -17.87 9.39
CA LYS A 188 13.76 -17.21 8.19
C LYS A 188 12.25 -17.00 8.23
N SER A 189 11.52 -17.77 9.04
CA SER A 189 10.07 -17.62 9.16
C SER A 189 9.73 -16.35 9.94
N THR A 190 9.09 -15.40 9.27
CA THR A 190 8.56 -14.20 9.92
C THR A 190 7.10 -14.41 10.28
N PRO A 191 6.67 -14.11 11.52
CA PRO A 191 5.27 -14.21 11.88
C PRO A 191 4.45 -13.24 11.02
N GLN A 192 3.31 -13.71 10.51
CA GLN A 192 2.43 -12.83 9.77
C GLN A 192 1.96 -11.70 10.68
N PRO A 193 1.98 -10.44 10.21
CA PRO A 193 1.47 -9.33 11.00
C PRO A 193 -0.02 -9.56 11.29
N SER A 194 -0.45 -9.16 12.49
CA SER A 194 -1.86 -9.25 12.84
C SER A 194 -2.67 -8.38 11.89
N ASN A 195 -3.73 -8.94 11.34
CA ASN A 195 -4.61 -8.24 10.41
C ASN A 195 -5.79 -7.54 11.11
N ILE A 196 -5.96 -7.73 12.42
CA ILE A 196 -6.97 -7.09 13.27
C ILE A 196 -6.31 -6.27 14.39
N SER A 197 -6.96 -5.18 14.80
CA SER A 197 -6.52 -4.42 15.98
C SER A 197 -6.89 -5.13 17.28
N ARG A 198 -6.28 -4.72 18.40
CA ARG A 198 -6.63 -5.26 19.74
C ARG A 198 -8.10 -5.04 20.07
N LEU A 199 -8.61 -3.84 19.80
CA LEU A 199 -10.00 -3.47 20.06
C LEU A 199 -10.98 -4.25 19.15
N GLU A 200 -10.65 -4.46 17.88
CA GLU A 200 -11.43 -5.33 16.99
C GLU A 200 -11.41 -6.80 17.47
N GLY A 201 -10.30 -7.25 18.07
CA GLY A 201 -10.21 -8.58 18.68
C GLY A 201 -11.09 -8.73 19.93
N GLU A 202 -11.17 -7.69 20.76
CA GLU A 202 -12.08 -7.63 21.91
C GLU A 202 -13.55 -7.60 21.45
N ALA A 203 -13.86 -6.78 20.44
CA ALA A 203 -15.17 -6.74 19.79
C ALA A 203 -15.60 -8.11 19.22
N LEU A 204 -14.68 -8.83 18.56
CA LEU A 204 -14.95 -10.19 18.06
C LEU A 204 -15.29 -11.15 19.20
N LYS A 205 -14.60 -11.04 20.34
CA LYS A 205 -14.85 -11.88 21.51
C LYS A 205 -16.22 -11.57 22.11
N GLU A 206 -16.56 -10.29 22.25
CA GLU A 206 -17.84 -9.82 22.76
C GLU A 206 -19.02 -10.26 21.88
N LEU A 207 -18.88 -10.14 20.55
CA LEU A 207 -19.88 -10.61 19.59
C LEU A 207 -20.05 -12.13 19.61
N LYS A 208 -18.98 -12.88 19.92
CA LYS A 208 -19.02 -14.34 20.04
C LYS A 208 -19.66 -14.81 21.36
N GLU A 209 -19.50 -14.04 22.44
CA GLU A 209 -20.05 -14.39 23.75
C GLU A 209 -21.55 -14.08 23.85
N ASP A 210 -22.04 -13.13 23.06
CA ASP A 210 -23.47 -12.81 23.00
C ASP A 210 -24.26 -13.92 22.27
N LYS A 211 -25.21 -14.51 22.99
CA LYS A 211 -26.09 -15.58 22.49
C LYS A 211 -27.43 -15.06 21.99
N ASN A 212 -27.74 -13.78 22.19
CA ASN A 212 -29.01 -13.16 21.84
C ASN A 212 -29.01 -12.68 20.38
N ILE A 213 -27.84 -12.52 19.77
CA ILE A 213 -27.70 -12.05 18.40
C ILE A 213 -27.25 -13.18 17.45
N THR A 214 -27.74 -13.11 16.22
CA THR A 214 -27.33 -13.99 15.11
C THR A 214 -26.75 -13.13 14.00
N ILE A 215 -25.54 -13.48 13.53
CA ILE A 215 -24.84 -12.76 12.46
C ILE A 215 -24.85 -13.63 11.20
N VAL A 216 -25.48 -13.15 10.12
CA VAL A 216 -25.64 -13.88 8.85
C VAL A 216 -25.21 -13.05 7.65
N GLN A 217 -24.93 -13.71 6.52
CA GLN A 217 -24.78 -13.02 5.24
C GLN A 217 -26.17 -12.71 4.68
N ALA A 218 -26.32 -11.51 4.11
CA ALA A 218 -27.52 -11.18 3.33
C ALA A 218 -27.58 -12.03 2.04
N ASP A 219 -28.80 -12.32 1.58
CA ASP A 219 -29.07 -13.04 0.32
C ASP A 219 -28.49 -12.31 -0.91
N LYS A 220 -28.43 -10.97 -0.87
CA LYS A 220 -27.88 -10.14 -1.94
C LYS A 220 -26.66 -9.34 -1.47
N GLY A 221 -25.51 -9.62 -2.05
CA GLY A 221 -24.27 -8.86 -1.89
C GLY A 221 -23.33 -9.39 -0.80
N LYS A 222 -22.35 -8.58 -0.40
CA LYS A 222 -21.39 -8.89 0.68
C LYS A 222 -21.81 -8.29 2.03
N SER A 223 -23.10 -8.04 2.22
CA SER A 223 -23.61 -7.38 3.43
C SER A 223 -23.74 -8.38 4.57
N THR A 224 -23.41 -7.93 5.78
CA THR A 224 -23.54 -8.68 7.02
C THR A 224 -24.76 -8.16 7.77
N VAL A 225 -25.70 -9.04 8.07
CA VAL A 225 -26.94 -8.71 8.80
C VAL A 225 -26.85 -9.28 10.21
N ILE A 226 -27.26 -8.47 11.18
CA ILE A 226 -27.28 -8.84 12.60
C ILE A 226 -28.73 -8.79 13.05
N MET A 227 -29.23 -9.89 13.59
CA MET A 227 -30.62 -10.03 14.02
C MET A 227 -30.68 -10.58 15.43
N ASP A 228 -31.77 -10.28 16.15
CA ASP A 228 -32.08 -10.99 17.38
C ASP A 228 -32.39 -12.46 17.05
N LYS A 229 -31.97 -13.36 17.93
CA LYS A 229 -32.07 -14.81 17.72
C LYS A 229 -33.53 -15.28 17.62
N ASP A 230 -34.40 -14.68 18.41
CA ASP A 230 -35.83 -15.00 18.40
C ASP A 230 -36.47 -14.63 17.04
N ASP A 231 -36.13 -13.44 16.52
CA ASP A 231 -36.59 -12.98 15.20
C ASP A 231 -36.02 -13.83 14.06
N TYR A 232 -34.76 -14.26 14.17
CA TYR A 232 -34.17 -15.18 13.21
C TYR A 232 -34.90 -16.53 13.17
N HIS A 233 -35.24 -17.10 14.33
CA HIS A 233 -35.97 -18.36 14.38
C HIS A 233 -37.38 -18.26 13.82
N LEU A 234 -38.09 -17.16 14.08
CA LEU A 234 -39.44 -16.91 13.53
C LEU A 234 -39.44 -16.77 12.01
N THR A 235 -38.42 -16.08 11.45
CA THR A 235 -38.31 -15.85 10.00
C THR A 235 -37.89 -17.10 9.22
N VAL A 236 -37.09 -17.98 9.81
CA VAL A 236 -36.64 -19.24 9.17
C VAL A 236 -37.68 -20.37 9.29
N SER A 237 -38.53 -20.37 10.31
CA SER A 237 -39.57 -21.40 10.50
C SER A 237 -40.89 -21.11 9.78
N GLY A 238 -41.05 -19.91 9.21
CA GLY A 238 -42.20 -19.52 8.39
C GLY A 238 -41.95 -19.50 6.88
N GLY A 239 -40.80 -19.99 6.41
CA GLY A 239 -40.39 -20.04 5.00
C GLY A 239 -40.41 -21.44 4.40
#